data_AF-A0A2E4KFA8-F1
#
_entry.id   AF-A0A2E4KFA8-F1
#
_cell.length_a   1.000
_cell.length_b   1.000
_cell.length_c   1.000
_cell.angle_alpha   90.00
_cell.angle_beta   90.00
_cell.angle_gamma   90.00
#
_symmetry.space_group_name_H-M   'P 1'
#
loop_
_entity.id
_entity.type
_entity.pdbx_description
1 polymer ?
#
loop_
_entity_poly.entity_id
_entity_poly.type
_entity_poly.pdbx_seq_one_letter_code
_entity_poly.pdbx_strand_id
1 'polypeptide(L)'
;MEENENFDPIPKPDSLLALHDVSENLFNTLRKWFDVETKVTIDLTEIDSAIIELGEPKMIAAMAMRKLQALQLIATPGVITTTDIVLAIINDLDRALLQAPSMYLERKATQTDWDKAFETLQDPNDSIAVPEVSNQVDPEIQEFQTQHATMHAAVQAVIEAADGEIRFFE
;
A
#
# COMPACT_ATOMS: atom_id res chain seq x y z
N MET A 1 -27.49 -32.68 -12.74
CA MET A 1 -26.17 -32.91 -12.10
C MET A 1 -26.02 -31.75 -11.15
N GLU A 2 -26.21 -32.00 -9.85
CA GLU A 2 -25.94 -31.02 -8.82
C GLU A 2 -24.41 -30.89 -8.75
N GLU A 3 -23.87 -29.81 -9.29
CA GLU A 3 -22.52 -29.38 -8.93
C GLU A 3 -22.60 -29.02 -7.45
N ASN A 4 -22.17 -29.95 -6.59
CA ASN A 4 -21.83 -29.62 -5.21
C ASN A 4 -20.62 -28.69 -5.29
N GLU A 5 -20.87 -27.39 -5.48
CA GLU A 5 -19.90 -26.35 -5.16
C GLU A 5 -19.48 -26.60 -3.72
N ASN A 6 -18.24 -27.06 -3.53
CA ASN A 6 -17.74 -27.38 -2.21
C ASN A 6 -17.50 -26.05 -1.48
N PHE A 7 -18.51 -25.60 -0.75
CA PHE A 7 -18.51 -24.38 0.06
C PHE A 7 -17.68 -24.51 1.35
N ASP A 8 -17.07 -25.67 1.60
CA ASP A 8 -16.23 -25.85 2.78
C ASP A 8 -15.00 -24.93 2.69
N PRO A 9 -14.81 -24.00 3.65
CA PRO A 9 -13.67 -23.10 3.66
C PRO A 9 -12.36 -23.89 3.74
N ILE A 10 -11.39 -23.51 2.92
CA ILE A 10 -10.02 -24.01 3.01
C ILE A 10 -9.19 -23.07 3.89
N PRO A 11 -8.10 -23.54 4.52
CA PRO A 11 -7.26 -22.68 5.35
C PRO A 11 -6.63 -21.56 4.52
N LYS A 12 -6.57 -20.35 5.09
CA LYS A 12 -5.79 -19.24 4.50
C LYS A 12 -4.32 -19.63 4.33
N PRO A 13 -3.70 -19.34 3.17
CA PRO A 13 -2.25 -19.46 3.03
C PRO A 13 -1.51 -18.56 4.03
N ASP A 14 -0.35 -19.01 4.53
CA ASP A 14 0.47 -18.24 5.47
C ASP A 14 0.84 -16.85 4.94
N SER A 15 1.06 -16.74 3.63
CA SER A 15 1.34 -15.46 2.96
C SER A 15 0.15 -14.51 2.97
N LEU A 16 -1.09 -15.01 2.95
CA LEU A 16 -2.30 -14.18 3.12
C LEU A 16 -2.43 -13.72 4.57
N LEU A 17 -2.17 -14.60 5.55
CA LEU A 17 -2.17 -14.24 6.96
C LEU A 17 -1.10 -13.19 7.29
N ALA A 18 0.09 -13.31 6.70
CA ALA A 18 1.17 -12.34 6.84
C ALA A 18 0.79 -10.93 6.35
N LEU A 19 -0.25 -10.79 5.52
CA LEU A 19 -0.73 -9.49 5.08
C LEU A 19 -1.35 -8.65 6.20
N HIS A 20 -1.65 -9.23 7.36
CA HIS A 20 -2.15 -8.46 8.51
C HIS A 20 -1.15 -7.36 8.91
N ASP A 21 0.08 -7.74 9.23
CA ASP A 21 1.14 -6.81 9.66
C ASP A 21 1.64 -5.96 8.48
N VAL A 22 1.74 -6.55 7.28
CA VAL A 22 2.16 -5.82 6.06
C VAL A 22 1.18 -4.69 5.74
N SER A 23 -0.12 -4.94 5.84
CA SER A 23 -1.14 -3.93 5.57
C SER A 23 -1.12 -2.80 6.60
N GLU A 24 -0.89 -3.12 7.87
CA GLU A 24 -0.72 -2.12 8.93
C GLU A 24 0.51 -1.23 8.69
N ASN A 25 1.65 -1.83 8.33
CA ASN A 25 2.87 -1.09 8.07
C ASN A 25 2.72 -0.16 6.86
N LEU A 26 2.19 -0.67 5.74
CA LEU A 26 1.91 0.13 4.54
C LEU A 26 0.93 1.27 4.87
N PHE A 27 -0.11 1.01 5.68
CA PHE A 27 -1.07 2.03 6.11
C PHE A 27 -0.39 3.16 6.87
N ASN A 28 0.46 2.81 7.84
CA ASN A 28 1.18 3.79 8.66
C ASN A 28 2.18 4.60 7.82
N THR A 29 2.87 3.97 6.87
CA THR A 29 3.78 4.65 5.94
C THR A 29 3.04 5.63 5.04
N LEU A 30 1.92 5.22 4.42
CA LEU A 30 1.10 6.14 3.61
C LEU A 30 0.57 7.32 4.43
N ARG A 31 0.08 7.05 5.65
CA ARG A 31 -0.40 8.10 6.54
C ARG A 31 0.67 9.15 6.82
N LYS A 32 1.90 8.69 7.09
CA LYS A 32 3.06 9.55 7.34
C LYS A 32 3.50 10.30 6.08
N TRP A 33 3.66 9.63 4.95
CA TRP A 33 4.16 10.24 3.71
C TRP A 33 3.23 11.32 3.15
N PHE A 34 1.92 11.17 3.33
CA PHE A 34 0.93 12.06 2.72
C PHE A 34 0.20 12.98 3.72
N ASP A 35 0.55 12.92 5.01
CA ASP A 35 -0.12 13.64 6.10
C ASP A 35 -1.64 13.43 6.06
N VAL A 36 -2.07 12.17 5.93
CA VAL A 36 -3.49 11.82 5.81
C VAL A 36 -4.20 12.02 7.15
N GLU A 37 -5.29 12.80 7.11
CA GLU A 37 -6.11 13.09 8.28
C GLU A 37 -6.91 11.87 8.74
N THR A 38 -7.36 11.89 10.00
CA THR A 38 -8.18 10.80 10.56
C THR A 38 -9.55 10.69 9.91
N LYS A 39 -10.07 11.80 9.38
CA LYS A 39 -11.34 11.87 8.66
C LYS A 39 -11.07 12.41 7.27
N VAL A 40 -11.55 11.68 6.28
CA VAL A 40 -11.47 12.06 4.87
C VAL A 40 -12.88 12.00 4.32
N THR A 41 -13.30 13.09 3.68
CA THR A 41 -14.62 13.22 3.05
C THR A 41 -14.39 13.35 1.56
N ILE A 42 -15.11 12.57 0.76
CA ILE A 42 -15.12 12.72 -0.70
C ILE A 42 -16.42 13.41 -1.08
N ASP A 43 -16.31 14.42 -1.95
CA ASP A 43 -17.47 15.04 -2.55
C ASP A 43 -17.99 14.21 -3.74
N LEU A 44 -19.25 13.79 -3.63
CA LEU A 44 -19.97 13.01 -4.64
C LEU A 44 -21.20 13.76 -5.16
N THR A 45 -21.27 15.08 -5.01
CA THR A 45 -22.44 15.85 -5.46
C THR A 45 -22.58 15.89 -6.97
N GLU A 46 -21.46 15.98 -7.70
CA GLU A 46 -21.42 15.91 -9.16
C GLU A 46 -20.72 14.62 -9.61
N ILE A 47 -21.07 14.14 -10.81
CA ILE A 47 -20.52 12.90 -11.37
C ILE A 47 -19.00 13.00 -11.56
N ASP A 48 -18.48 14.19 -11.84
CA ASP A 48 -17.05 14.46 -12.09
C ASP A 48 -16.32 15.11 -10.90
N SER A 49 -17.01 15.48 -9.81
CA SER A 49 -16.39 16.02 -8.58
C SER A 49 -15.23 15.14 -8.09
N ALA A 50 -15.46 13.82 -8.13
CA ALA A 50 -14.48 12.85 -7.66
C ALA A 50 -13.22 12.79 -8.54
N ILE A 51 -13.25 13.18 -9.83
CA ILE A 51 -12.07 13.06 -10.70
C ILE A 51 -10.98 14.04 -10.28
N ILE A 52 -11.37 15.28 -9.95
CA ILE A 52 -10.44 16.31 -9.50
C ILE A 52 -9.89 15.93 -8.12
N GLU A 53 -10.76 15.54 -7.21
CA GLU A 53 -10.39 15.19 -5.83
C GLU A 53 -9.54 13.91 -5.75
N LEU A 54 -9.89 12.87 -6.49
CA LEU A 54 -9.13 11.61 -6.56
C LEU A 54 -7.84 11.73 -7.37
N GLY A 55 -7.57 12.88 -7.97
CA GLY A 55 -6.26 13.18 -8.57
C GLY A 55 -5.22 13.63 -7.55
N GLU A 56 -5.63 14.08 -6.36
CA GLU A 56 -4.71 14.57 -5.35
C GLU A 56 -3.95 13.42 -4.68
N PRO A 57 -2.60 13.51 -4.52
CA PRO A 57 -1.81 12.47 -3.89
C PRO A 57 -2.30 12.04 -2.50
N LYS A 58 -2.75 13.02 -1.70
CA LYS A 58 -3.30 12.77 -0.36
C LYS A 58 -4.59 11.95 -0.43
N MET A 59 -5.44 12.19 -1.44
CA MET A 59 -6.69 11.46 -1.60
C MET A 59 -6.49 10.05 -2.13
N ILE A 60 -5.58 9.89 -3.10
CA ILE A 60 -5.17 8.56 -3.60
C ILE A 60 -4.65 7.72 -2.44
N ALA A 61 -3.76 8.28 -1.60
CA ALA A 61 -3.24 7.61 -0.41
C ALA A 61 -4.36 7.26 0.59
N ALA A 62 -5.30 8.16 0.84
CA ALA A 62 -6.44 7.90 1.73
C ALA A 62 -7.32 6.74 1.24
N MET A 63 -7.58 6.66 -0.07
CA MET A 63 -8.33 5.54 -0.65
C MET A 63 -7.58 4.23 -0.58
N ALA A 64 -6.28 4.24 -0.86
CA ALA A 64 -5.42 3.06 -0.69
C ALA A 64 -5.39 2.60 0.78
N MET A 65 -5.26 3.52 1.74
CA MET A 65 -5.34 3.22 3.17
C MET A 65 -6.65 2.53 3.54
N ARG A 66 -7.78 2.94 2.95
CA ARG A 66 -9.07 2.26 3.20
C ARG A 66 -9.07 0.81 2.70
N LYS A 67 -8.42 0.53 1.58
CA LYS A 67 -8.29 -0.83 1.03
C LYS A 67 -7.28 -1.66 1.84
N LEU A 68 -6.21 -1.07 2.35
CA LEU A 68 -5.29 -1.72 3.28
C LEU A 68 -5.98 -2.14 4.57
N GLN A 69 -6.91 -1.33 5.11
CA GLN A 69 -7.73 -1.73 6.27
C GLN A 69 -8.62 -2.95 5.95
N ALA A 70 -9.23 -2.98 4.77
CA ALA A 70 -10.02 -4.13 4.34
C ALA A 70 -9.15 -5.39 4.19
N LEU A 71 -7.95 -5.24 3.61
CA LEU A 71 -6.97 -6.32 3.47
C LEU A 71 -6.50 -6.85 4.82
N GLN A 72 -6.19 -5.96 5.76
CA GLN A 72 -5.80 -6.31 7.14
C GLN A 72 -6.91 -7.12 7.85
N LEU A 73 -8.17 -6.73 7.64
CA LEU A 73 -9.31 -7.44 8.20
C LEU A 73 -9.42 -8.87 7.63
N ILE A 74 -9.38 -9.03 6.31
CA ILE A 74 -9.52 -10.37 5.70
C ILE A 74 -8.30 -11.27 5.93
N ALA A 75 -7.12 -10.69 6.15
CA ALA A 75 -5.92 -11.41 6.56
C ALA A 75 -5.99 -11.94 8.01
N THR A 76 -6.98 -11.50 8.80
CA THR A 76 -7.14 -11.96 10.19
C THR A 76 -7.68 -13.41 10.22
N PRO A 77 -7.11 -14.30 11.06
CA PRO A 77 -7.64 -15.65 11.25
C PRO A 77 -9.12 -15.66 11.63
N GLY A 78 -9.91 -16.56 11.04
CA GLY A 78 -11.35 -16.69 11.32
C GLY A 78 -12.26 -15.69 10.59
N VAL A 79 -11.70 -14.76 9.80
CA VAL A 79 -12.50 -13.90 8.90
C VAL A 79 -12.70 -14.60 7.57
N ILE A 80 -13.93 -15.02 7.26
CA ILE A 80 -14.21 -15.68 5.97
C ILE A 80 -14.03 -14.69 4.83
N THR A 81 -13.29 -15.08 3.80
CA THR A 81 -13.09 -14.31 2.56
C THR A 81 -13.10 -15.23 1.35
N THR A 82 -13.21 -14.66 0.15
CA THR A 82 -13.15 -15.41 -1.12
C THR A 82 -11.96 -14.99 -1.97
N THR A 83 -11.53 -15.88 -2.88
CA THR A 83 -10.42 -15.64 -3.83
C THR A 83 -10.56 -14.30 -4.56
N ASP A 84 -11.74 -14.02 -5.11
CA ASP A 84 -12.02 -12.83 -5.91
C ASP A 84 -11.96 -11.53 -5.10
N ILE A 85 -12.41 -11.54 -3.83
CA ILE A 85 -12.30 -10.39 -2.92
C ILE A 85 -10.83 -10.06 -2.65
N VAL A 86 -10.01 -11.06 -2.35
CA VAL A 86 -8.57 -10.86 -2.11
C VAL A 86 -7.90 -10.26 -3.35
N LEU A 87 -8.17 -10.84 -4.53
CA LEU A 87 -7.63 -10.36 -5.80
C LEU A 87 -8.07 -8.93 -6.12
N ALA A 88 -9.35 -8.62 -5.93
CA ALA A 88 -9.90 -7.30 -6.20
C ALA A 88 -9.23 -6.23 -5.33
N ILE A 89 -9.11 -6.48 -4.03
CA ILE A 89 -8.48 -5.54 -3.09
C ILE A 89 -7.01 -5.32 -3.42
N ILE A 90 -6.25 -6.38 -3.70
CA ILE A 90 -4.81 -6.24 -4.00
C ILE A 90 -4.59 -5.55 -5.34
N ASN A 91 -5.34 -5.90 -6.38
CA ASN A 91 -5.25 -5.24 -7.69
C ASN A 91 -5.58 -3.75 -7.61
N ASP A 92 -6.59 -3.41 -6.82
CA ASP A 92 -6.98 -2.03 -6.57
C ASP A 92 -5.92 -1.22 -5.81
N LEU A 93 -5.14 -1.88 -4.96
CA LEU A 93 -4.03 -1.27 -4.23
C LEU A 93 -2.79 -1.10 -5.09
N ASP A 94 -2.56 -2.01 -6.04
CA ASP A 94 -1.31 -2.18 -6.76
C ASP A 94 -0.81 -0.87 -7.39
N ARG A 95 -1.68 -0.22 -8.17
CA ARG A 95 -1.32 1.04 -8.83
C ARG A 95 -1.00 2.16 -7.83
N ALA A 96 -1.78 2.27 -6.75
CA ALA A 96 -1.58 3.32 -5.76
C ALA A 96 -0.27 3.13 -4.99
N LEU A 97 0.03 1.90 -4.59
CA LEU A 97 1.27 1.56 -3.88
C LEU A 97 2.49 1.69 -4.81
N LEU A 98 2.38 1.26 -6.06
CA LEU A 98 3.46 1.41 -7.05
C LEU A 98 3.85 2.89 -7.26
N GLN A 99 2.88 3.80 -7.27
CA GLN A 99 3.09 5.22 -7.51
C GLN A 99 3.46 6.01 -6.25
N ALA A 100 3.11 5.52 -5.06
CA ALA A 100 3.27 6.25 -3.80
C ALA A 100 4.71 6.75 -3.54
N PRO A 101 5.79 5.97 -3.76
CA PRO A 101 7.15 6.47 -3.54
C PRO A 101 7.50 7.68 -4.41
N SER A 102 7.14 7.64 -5.69
CA SER A 102 7.40 8.76 -6.61
C SER A 102 6.62 10.01 -6.20
N MET A 103 5.34 9.85 -5.85
CA MET A 103 4.48 10.95 -5.40
C MET A 103 4.99 11.56 -4.08
N TYR A 104 5.47 10.73 -3.16
CA TYR A 104 6.09 11.18 -1.91
C TYR A 104 7.37 11.98 -2.15
N LEU A 105 8.27 11.50 -3.01
CA LEU A 105 9.51 12.19 -3.33
C LEU A 105 9.26 13.53 -4.04
N GLU A 106 8.31 13.58 -4.97
CA GLU A 106 7.92 14.83 -5.65
C GLU A 106 7.36 15.86 -4.65
N ARG A 107 6.50 15.41 -3.74
CA ARG A 107 5.98 16.26 -2.66
C ARG A 107 7.09 16.76 -1.75
N LYS A 108 7.98 15.87 -1.29
CA LYS A 108 9.12 16.21 -0.43
C LYS A 108 10.04 17.22 -1.10
N ALA A 109 10.36 17.03 -2.38
CA ALA A 109 11.17 17.96 -3.15
C ALA A 109 10.52 19.34 -3.29
N THR A 110 9.20 19.38 -3.47
CA THR A 110 8.43 20.63 -3.56
C THR A 110 8.36 21.39 -2.23
N GLN A 111 8.30 20.65 -1.11
CA GLN A 111 8.19 21.23 0.24
C GLN A 111 9.55 21.62 0.84
N THR A 112 10.66 21.15 0.28
CA THR A 112 12.00 21.41 0.81
C THR A 112 12.44 22.83 0.46
N ASP A 113 12.89 23.58 1.48
CA ASP A 113 13.60 24.85 1.28
C ASP A 113 15.03 24.54 0.82
N TRP A 114 15.24 24.63 -0.49
CA TRP A 114 16.51 24.29 -1.13
C TRP A 114 17.62 25.28 -0.79
N ASP A 115 17.30 26.54 -0.54
CA ASP A 115 18.29 27.55 -0.17
C ASP A 115 18.90 27.20 1.20
N LYS A 116 18.04 26.89 2.18
CA LYS A 116 18.48 26.45 3.50
C LYS A 116 19.19 25.09 3.47
N ALA A 117 18.71 24.15 2.67
CA ALA A 117 19.35 22.85 2.49
C ALA A 117 20.77 23.01 1.92
N PHE A 118 20.94 23.94 0.98
CA PHE A 118 22.23 24.25 0.39
C PHE A 118 23.18 24.94 1.36
N GLU A 119 22.70 25.89 2.19
CA GLU A 119 23.48 26.51 3.26
C GLU A 119 24.03 25.48 4.25
N THR A 120 23.22 24.48 4.60
CA THR A 120 23.62 23.38 5.50
C THR A 120 24.78 22.57 4.91
N LEU A 121 24.82 22.38 3.59
CA LEU A 121 25.91 21.67 2.90
C LEU A 121 27.21 22.48 2.82
N GLN A 122 27.15 23.79 3.04
CA GLN A 122 28.31 24.68 2.99
C GLN A 122 28.94 24.93 4.37
N ASP A 123 28.36 24.42 5.47
CA ASP A 123 28.92 24.59 6.81
C ASP A 123 30.30 23.89 6.90
N PRO A 124 31.42 24.64 7.03
CA PRO A 124 32.75 24.08 7.04
C PRO A 124 33.07 23.22 8.27
N ASN A 125 32.20 23.27 9.30
CA ASN A 125 32.34 22.50 10.53
C ASN A 125 31.75 21.08 10.41
N ASP A 126 30.92 20.81 9.39
CA ASP A 126 30.60 19.46 8.97
C ASP A 126 31.77 18.95 8.13
N SER A 127 32.70 18.26 8.81
CA SER A 127 33.78 17.53 8.16
C SER A 127 33.16 16.70 7.04
N ILE A 128 33.58 16.94 5.79
CA ILE A 128 33.08 16.30 4.58
C ILE A 128 33.23 14.77 4.71
N ALA A 129 32.26 14.14 5.37
CA ALA A 129 31.85 12.80 5.03
C ALA A 129 31.29 12.96 3.63
N VAL A 130 32.15 12.68 2.64
CA VAL A 130 31.69 12.44 1.27
C VAL A 130 30.47 11.55 1.42
N PRO A 131 29.28 11.90 0.87
CA PRO A 131 28.11 11.06 1.02
C PRO A 131 28.49 9.69 0.46
N GLU A 132 28.80 8.75 1.34
CA GLU A 132 29.00 7.37 0.94
C GLU A 132 27.61 6.95 0.47
N VAL A 133 27.52 6.77 -0.85
CA VAL A 133 26.40 6.19 -1.59
C VAL A 133 25.27 7.16 -1.98
N SER A 134 25.50 8.00 -2.99
CA SER A 134 24.43 8.68 -3.75
C SER A 134 23.51 7.72 -4.56
N ASN A 135 23.74 6.41 -4.47
CA ASN A 135 23.01 5.34 -5.16
C ASN A 135 22.20 4.45 -4.20
N GLN A 136 22.19 4.74 -2.89
CA GLN A 136 21.37 3.98 -1.95
C GLN A 136 19.93 4.52 -2.02
N VAL A 137 19.01 3.65 -2.41
CA VAL A 137 17.57 3.91 -2.28
C VAL A 137 17.29 4.16 -0.80
N ASP A 138 16.46 5.16 -0.50
CA ASP A 138 16.02 5.47 0.86
C ASP A 138 15.53 4.16 1.53
N PRO A 139 16.07 3.77 2.70
CA PRO A 139 15.69 2.53 3.38
C PRO A 139 14.18 2.42 3.63
N GLU A 140 13.50 3.54 3.89
CA GLU A 140 12.05 3.55 4.10
C GLU A 140 11.30 3.21 2.80
N ILE A 141 11.77 3.70 1.65
CA ILE A 141 11.19 3.37 0.34
C ILE A 141 11.46 1.92 -0.02
N GLN A 142 12.66 1.41 0.28
CA GLN A 142 13.02 0.02 0.02
C GLN A 142 12.17 -0.95 0.86
N GLU A 143 11.94 -0.63 2.14
CA GLU A 143 11.07 -1.42 3.01
C GLU A 143 9.62 -1.39 2.50
N PHE A 144 9.11 -0.23 2.12
CA PHE A 144 7.78 -0.08 1.52
C PHE A 144 7.62 -0.94 0.25
N GLN A 145 8.61 -0.93 -0.64
CA GLN A 145 8.60 -1.75 -1.86
C GLN A 145 8.65 -3.25 -1.55
N THR A 146 9.40 -3.65 -0.53
CA THR A 146 9.47 -5.05 -0.07
C THR A 146 8.12 -5.52 0.50
N GLN A 147 7.44 -4.65 1.26
CA GLN A 147 6.11 -4.90 1.77
C GLN A 147 5.07 -5.00 0.64
N HIS A 148 5.10 -4.10 -0.35
CA HIS A 148 4.25 -4.18 -1.53
C HIS A 148 4.51 -5.47 -2.34
N ALA A 149 5.76 -5.88 -2.52
CA ALA A 149 6.11 -7.15 -3.16
C ALA A 149 5.51 -8.38 -2.45
N THR A 150 5.39 -8.33 -1.11
CA THR A 150 4.77 -9.41 -0.31
C THR A 150 3.29 -9.60 -0.65
N MET A 151 2.59 -8.53 -1.07
CA MET A 151 1.19 -8.64 -1.52
C MET A 151 1.07 -9.47 -2.79
N HIS A 152 2.01 -9.35 -3.73
CA HIS A 152 2.02 -10.18 -4.95
C HIS A 152 2.30 -11.65 -4.64
N ALA A 153 3.18 -11.93 -3.68
CA ALA A 153 3.41 -13.30 -3.21
C ALA A 153 2.15 -13.91 -2.59
N ALA A 154 1.40 -13.11 -1.82
CA ALA A 154 0.12 -13.55 -1.25
C ALA A 154 -0.94 -13.83 -2.33
N VAL A 155 -1.03 -13.01 -3.38
CA VAL A 155 -1.90 -13.27 -4.55
C VAL A 155 -1.57 -14.61 -5.18
N GLN A 156 -0.29 -14.88 -5.43
CA GLN A 156 0.15 -16.14 -6.03
C GLN A 156 -0.27 -17.33 -5.17
N ALA A 157 -0.01 -17.29 -3.86
CA ALA A 157 -0.39 -18.36 -2.95
C ALA A 157 -1.91 -18.58 -2.84
N VAL A 158 -2.70 -17.50 -2.91
CA VAL A 158 -4.16 -17.58 -2.93
C VAL A 158 -4.67 -18.25 -4.21
N ILE A 159 -4.10 -17.90 -5.36
CA ILE A 159 -4.43 -18.52 -6.65
C ILE A 159 -4.04 -20.01 -6.64
N GLU A 160 -2.86 -20.34 -6.14
CA GLU A 160 -2.36 -21.72 -6.02
C GLU A 160 -3.23 -22.56 -5.08
N ALA A 161 -3.61 -22.01 -3.91
CA ALA A 161 -4.48 -22.69 -2.97
C ALA A 161 -5.91 -22.89 -3.49
N ALA A 162 -6.38 -21.97 -4.34
CA ALA A 162 -7.71 -22.05 -4.94
C ALA A 162 -7.77 -22.85 -6.25
N ASP A 163 -6.63 -23.37 -6.75
CA ASP A 163 -6.50 -24.07 -8.04
C ASP A 163 -7.12 -23.29 -9.22
N GLY A 164 -6.99 -21.96 -9.19
CA GLY A 164 -7.57 -21.06 -10.19
C GLY A 164 -9.09 -20.88 -10.13
N GLU A 165 -9.78 -21.47 -9.15
CA GLU A 165 -11.22 -21.33 -8.92
C GLU A 165 -11.53 -20.27 -7.84
N ILE A 166 -12.80 -19.87 -7.73
CA ILE A 166 -13.26 -19.06 -6.60
C ILE A 166 -13.52 -20.00 -5.42
N ARG A 167 -12.78 -19.81 -4.32
CA ARG A 167 -12.89 -20.61 -3.09
C ARG A 167 -13.06 -19.70 -1.87
N PHE A 168 -13.62 -20.28 -0.81
CA PHE A 168 -13.75 -19.65 0.50
C PHE A 168 -12.53 -19.97 1.36
N PHE A 169 -12.02 -18.99 2.08
CA PHE A 169 -10.89 -19.11 3.00
C PHE A 169 -11.29 -18.72 4.42
N GLU A 170 -10.79 -19.45 5.42
CA GLU A 170 -10.94 -19.15 6.86
C GLU A 170 -9.59 -19.12 7.61
#